data_AF-A0A150T0I6-F1
#
_entry.id   AF-A0A150T0I6-F1
#
_cell.length_a   1.000
_cell.length_b   1.000
_cell.length_c   1.000
_cell.angle_alpha   90.00
_cell.angle_beta   90.00
_cell.angle_gamma   90.00
#
_symmetry.space_group_name_H-M   'P 1'
#
loop_
_entity.id
_entity.type
_entity.pdbx_description
1 polymer ?
#
loop_
_entity_poly.entity_id
_entity_poly.type
_entity_poly.pdbx_seq_one_letter_code
_entity_poly.pdbx_strand_id
1 'polypeptide(L)'
;MKTPGKPTPKKQSPKQQREQAIAALRSGKPPADPLAQLNPRSLALRVGIPALIIWAIALAIPGVWPKVTAGVLTVVVAGVILWALRFATKTRAVAQIVQTADSAEARKDAIAKLDTEFKKDDAAATFAKAQLQMQEDPRAALRTLETINLDKVMAPMADEARAQRGMIHLILSETDEARALVDKIDMTRHKEPRIRAMMAAIVGEAWARTGQATKAVELLETFDPNDDAFAELKPQLLRSRAFAYAWANNTKQMKSTLRSLSALNPQYLSGFITKKKSPMGVPPRGVHPMLEKEAFEMLMRSGAVPRKMQQVRRG
;
A
#
# COMPACT_ATOMS: atom_id res chain seq x y z
N MET A 1 -34.57 28.99 31.66
CA MET A 1 -33.93 27.67 31.72
C MET A 1 -33.19 27.43 30.41
N LYS A 2 -31.85 27.31 30.43
CA LYS A 2 -31.03 27.02 29.24
C LYS A 2 -30.87 25.51 29.10
N THR A 3 -31.31 24.95 27.98
CA THR A 3 -31.05 23.55 27.60
C THR A 3 -29.56 23.31 27.32
N PRO A 4 -28.92 22.26 27.88
CA PRO A 4 -27.54 21.93 27.55
C PRO A 4 -27.44 21.31 26.15
N GLY A 5 -26.65 21.95 25.29
CA GLY A 5 -26.39 21.51 23.91
C GLY A 5 -25.61 20.19 23.85
N LYS A 6 -25.97 19.34 22.90
CA LYS A 6 -25.28 18.08 22.59
C LYS A 6 -23.79 18.33 22.28
N PRO A 7 -22.87 17.51 22.79
CA PRO A 7 -21.45 17.63 22.47
C PRO A 7 -21.19 17.16 21.03
N THR A 8 -20.74 18.07 20.17
CA THR A 8 -20.17 17.75 18.86
C THR A 8 -18.86 16.97 19.02
N PRO A 9 -18.64 15.87 18.26
CA PRO A 9 -17.41 15.09 18.36
C PRO A 9 -16.21 15.91 17.86
N LYS A 10 -15.22 16.11 18.73
CA LYS A 10 -13.96 16.81 18.41
C LYS A 10 -13.21 16.06 17.29
N LYS A 11 -12.89 16.76 16.19
CA LYS A 11 -11.91 16.30 15.18
C LYS A 11 -10.56 16.05 15.88
N GLN A 12 -10.09 14.81 15.84
CA GLN A 12 -8.80 14.41 16.41
C GLN A 12 -7.63 15.04 15.64
N SER A 13 -6.61 15.51 16.35
CA SER A 13 -5.43 16.13 15.75
C SER A 13 -4.56 15.09 15.01
N PRO A 14 -3.74 15.52 14.02
CA PRO A 14 -2.82 14.62 13.31
C PRO A 14 -1.88 13.81 14.23
N LYS A 15 -1.50 14.40 15.38
CA LYS A 15 -0.70 13.74 16.41
C LYS A 15 -1.48 12.62 17.11
N GLN A 16 -2.75 12.82 17.41
CA GLN A 16 -3.62 11.80 18.01
C GLN A 16 -3.93 10.67 17.03
N GLN A 17 -4.08 10.98 15.74
CA GLN A 17 -4.24 9.96 14.70
C GLN A 17 -2.97 9.12 14.54
N ARG A 18 -1.78 9.73 14.65
CA ARG A 18 -0.48 9.05 14.68
C ARG A 18 -0.36 8.13 15.90
N GLU A 19 -0.72 8.60 17.09
CA GLU A 19 -0.67 7.80 18.33
C GLU A 19 -1.66 6.62 18.31
N GLN A 20 -2.87 6.79 17.77
CA GLN A 20 -3.86 5.72 17.65
C GLN A 20 -3.50 4.69 16.58
N ALA A 21 -2.93 5.13 15.46
CA ALA A 21 -2.36 4.27 14.44
C ALA A 21 -1.24 3.39 15.02
N ILE A 22 -0.31 3.99 15.75
CA ILE A 22 0.81 3.29 16.40
C ILE A 22 0.32 2.35 17.50
N ALA A 23 -0.68 2.74 18.29
CA ALA A 23 -1.26 1.89 19.34
C ALA A 23 -1.97 0.64 18.78
N ALA A 24 -2.66 0.76 17.62
CA ALA A 24 -3.29 -0.38 16.95
C ALA A 24 -2.24 -1.39 16.42
N LEU A 25 -1.11 -0.89 15.92
CA LEU A 25 0.00 -1.70 15.38
C LEU A 25 0.82 -2.42 16.44
N ARG A 26 1.09 -1.77 17.59
CA ARG A 26 1.83 -2.35 18.73
C ARG A 26 1.19 -3.60 19.33
N SER A 27 -0.05 -3.92 18.94
CA SER A 27 -0.72 -5.16 19.35
C SER A 27 -0.20 -6.43 18.66
N GLY A 28 0.71 -6.32 17.67
CA GLY A 28 1.54 -7.43 17.19
C GLY A 28 0.78 -8.64 16.63
N LYS A 29 -0.48 -8.47 16.21
CA LYS A 29 -1.26 -9.58 15.66
C LYS A 29 -0.85 -9.82 14.20
N PRO A 30 -0.66 -11.09 13.77
CA PRO A 30 -0.52 -11.44 12.35
C PRO A 30 -1.67 -10.80 11.55
N PRO A 31 -1.50 -10.55 10.24
CA PRO A 31 -2.51 -9.88 9.43
C PRO A 31 -3.87 -10.48 9.75
N ALA A 32 -4.73 -9.65 10.36
CA ALA A 32 -5.93 -10.13 11.00
C ALA A 32 -6.71 -10.93 9.97
N ASP A 33 -6.89 -12.22 10.22
CA ASP A 33 -7.73 -13.05 9.38
C ASP A 33 -9.06 -12.31 9.23
N PRO A 34 -9.47 -11.94 8.00
CA PRO A 34 -10.69 -11.17 7.79
C PRO A 34 -11.93 -11.90 8.34
N LEU A 35 -11.85 -13.23 8.50
CA LEU A 35 -12.88 -14.02 9.20
C LEU A 35 -12.75 -14.05 10.72
N ALA A 36 -11.62 -13.67 11.32
CA ALA A 36 -11.52 -13.57 12.78
C ALA A 36 -12.46 -12.49 13.34
N GLN A 37 -12.77 -11.46 12.53
CA GLN A 37 -13.81 -10.47 12.84
C GLN A 37 -15.24 -11.02 12.66
N LEU A 38 -15.38 -12.11 11.91
CA LEU A 38 -16.62 -12.86 11.69
C LEU A 38 -16.67 -14.12 12.57
N ASN A 39 -15.92 -14.16 13.69
CA ASN A 39 -16.03 -15.24 14.66
C ASN A 39 -17.51 -15.39 15.05
N PRO A 40 -18.13 -16.57 14.87
CA PRO A 40 -19.57 -16.77 14.99
C PRO A 40 -20.11 -16.30 16.34
N ARG A 41 -19.31 -16.43 17.42
CA ARG A 41 -19.69 -15.96 18.76
C ARG A 41 -19.72 -14.43 18.86
N SER A 42 -18.72 -13.75 18.29
CA SER A 42 -18.66 -12.28 18.29
C SER A 42 -19.68 -11.65 17.35
N LEU A 43 -19.94 -12.31 16.21
CA LEU A 43 -20.95 -11.90 15.25
C LEU A 43 -22.36 -12.06 15.85
N ALA A 44 -22.61 -13.20 16.50
CA ALA A 44 -23.87 -13.44 17.22
C ALA A 44 -24.10 -12.39 18.32
N LEU A 45 -23.06 -11.98 19.06
CA LEU A 45 -23.18 -10.93 20.07
C LEU A 45 -23.42 -9.53 19.45
N ARG A 46 -22.65 -9.16 18.42
CA ARG A 46 -22.70 -7.81 17.82
C ARG A 46 -23.94 -7.58 16.96
N VAL A 47 -24.44 -8.62 16.31
CA VAL A 47 -25.58 -8.54 15.38
C VAL A 47 -26.84 -9.11 16.03
N GLY A 48 -26.72 -10.23 16.74
CA GLY A 48 -27.86 -10.92 17.35
C GLY A 48 -28.51 -10.12 18.48
N ILE A 49 -27.75 -9.45 19.35
CA ILE A 49 -28.34 -8.62 20.42
C ILE A 49 -29.15 -7.45 19.84
N PRO A 50 -28.61 -6.60 18.94
CA PRO A 50 -29.41 -5.55 18.32
C PRO A 50 -30.61 -6.09 17.52
N ALA A 51 -30.45 -7.20 16.81
CA ALA A 51 -31.55 -7.83 16.08
C ALA A 51 -32.67 -8.29 17.02
N LEU A 52 -32.34 -8.93 18.15
CA LEU A 52 -33.32 -9.32 19.16
C LEU A 52 -34.04 -8.11 19.76
N ILE A 53 -33.33 -7.00 20.02
CA ILE A 53 -33.94 -5.75 20.50
C ILE A 53 -34.92 -5.19 19.45
N ILE A 54 -34.53 -5.15 18.17
CA ILE A 54 -35.41 -4.69 17.07
C ILE A 54 -36.67 -5.56 16.99
N TRP A 55 -36.53 -6.87 17.09
CA TRP A 55 -37.68 -7.79 17.08
C TRP A 55 -38.56 -7.66 18.32
N ALA A 56 -37.97 -7.49 19.51
CA ALA A 56 -38.73 -7.26 20.74
C ALA A 56 -39.58 -5.98 20.65
N ILE A 57 -39.01 -4.88 20.13
CA ILE A 57 -39.76 -3.63 19.88
C ILE A 57 -40.85 -3.84 18.82
N ALA A 58 -40.54 -4.54 17.73
CA ALA A 58 -41.50 -4.80 16.65
C ALA A 58 -42.68 -5.69 17.08
N LEU A 59 -42.47 -6.58 18.07
CA LEU A 59 -43.54 -7.40 18.64
C LEU A 59 -44.36 -6.66 19.70
N ALA A 60 -43.76 -5.72 20.42
CA ALA A 60 -44.44 -4.92 21.44
C ALA A 60 -45.38 -3.85 20.85
N ILE A 61 -45.09 -3.36 19.64
CA ILE A 61 -45.94 -2.37 18.95
C ILE A 61 -47.03 -3.10 18.14
N PRO A 62 -48.33 -2.82 18.38
CA PRO A 62 -49.41 -3.41 17.59
C PRO A 62 -49.37 -2.90 16.15
N GLY A 63 -49.71 -3.79 15.20
CA GLY A 63 -49.71 -3.51 13.76
C GLY A 63 -48.75 -4.39 12.96
N VAL A 64 -48.97 -4.48 11.65
CA VAL A 64 -48.18 -5.32 10.74
C VAL A 64 -46.88 -4.63 10.32
N TRP A 65 -46.87 -3.30 10.22
CA TRP A 65 -45.74 -2.52 9.73
C TRP A 65 -44.43 -2.66 10.54
N PRO A 66 -44.43 -2.63 11.89
CA PRO A 66 -43.20 -2.82 12.66
C PRO A 66 -42.53 -4.18 12.40
N LYS A 67 -43.35 -5.25 12.23
CA LYS A 67 -42.88 -6.61 11.94
C LYS A 67 -42.32 -6.72 10.52
N VAL A 68 -42.97 -6.10 9.54
CA VAL A 68 -42.47 -6.01 8.17
C VAL A 68 -41.12 -5.29 8.13
N THR A 69 -41.00 -4.14 8.81
CA THR A 69 -39.74 -3.38 8.89
C THR A 69 -38.62 -4.20 9.54
N ALA A 70 -38.90 -4.88 10.66
CA ALA A 70 -37.93 -5.77 11.32
C ALA A 70 -37.51 -6.93 10.40
N GLY A 71 -38.45 -7.52 9.66
CA GLY A 71 -38.20 -8.54 8.65
C GLY A 71 -37.26 -8.05 7.54
N VAL A 72 -37.55 -6.90 6.94
CA VAL A 72 -36.71 -6.30 5.88
C VAL A 72 -35.29 -6.01 6.41
N LEU A 73 -35.16 -5.40 7.59
CA LEU A 73 -33.84 -5.15 8.20
C LEU A 73 -33.07 -6.45 8.44
N THR A 74 -33.74 -7.50 8.88
CA THR A 74 -33.13 -8.81 9.11
C THR A 74 -32.61 -9.42 7.80
N VAL A 75 -33.39 -9.35 6.71
CA VAL A 75 -32.98 -9.83 5.38
C VAL A 75 -31.77 -9.04 4.86
N VAL A 76 -31.77 -7.72 5.02
CA VAL A 76 -30.64 -6.86 4.61
C VAL A 76 -29.36 -7.25 5.36
N VAL A 77 -29.44 -7.40 6.68
CA VAL A 77 -28.29 -7.82 7.51
C VAL A 77 -27.79 -9.21 7.12
N ALA A 78 -28.68 -10.17 6.91
CA ALA A 78 -28.33 -11.51 6.45
C ALA A 78 -27.62 -11.48 5.07
N GLY A 79 -28.12 -10.65 4.15
CA GLY A 79 -27.50 -10.42 2.84
C GLY A 79 -26.07 -9.86 2.95
N VAL A 80 -25.85 -8.87 3.83
CA VAL A 80 -24.51 -8.31 4.07
C VAL A 80 -23.55 -9.34 4.67
N ILE A 81 -24.01 -10.15 5.64
CA ILE A 81 -23.20 -11.21 6.24
C ILE A 81 -22.79 -12.25 5.19
N LEU A 82 -23.75 -12.72 4.38
CA LEU A 82 -23.50 -13.69 3.32
C LEU A 82 -22.54 -13.14 2.27
N TRP A 83 -22.69 -11.88 1.89
CA TRP A 83 -21.77 -11.18 0.99
C TRP A 83 -20.35 -11.10 1.59
N ALA A 84 -20.22 -10.70 2.87
CA ALA A 84 -18.93 -10.57 3.54
C ALA A 84 -18.20 -11.91 3.68
N LEU A 85 -18.92 -12.98 4.02
CA LEU A 85 -18.38 -14.34 4.05
C LEU A 85 -17.88 -14.77 2.68
N ARG A 86 -18.68 -14.57 1.62
CA ARG A 86 -18.29 -14.89 0.25
C ARG A 86 -17.08 -14.09 -0.22
N PHE A 87 -17.00 -12.82 0.16
CA PHE A 87 -15.85 -11.97 -0.15
C PHE A 87 -14.59 -12.48 0.55
N ALA A 88 -14.67 -12.79 1.84
CA ALA A 88 -13.52 -13.26 2.61
C ALA A 88 -13.03 -14.65 2.17
N THR A 89 -13.92 -15.57 1.79
CA THR A 89 -13.50 -16.88 1.23
C THR A 89 -12.76 -16.70 -0.09
N LYS A 90 -13.24 -15.82 -0.97
CA LYS A 90 -12.54 -15.47 -2.22
C LYS A 90 -11.16 -14.88 -1.97
N THR A 91 -11.05 -13.89 -1.07
CA THR A 91 -9.76 -13.27 -0.74
C THR A 91 -8.76 -14.29 -0.20
N ARG A 92 -9.20 -15.26 0.60
CA ARG A 92 -8.35 -16.36 1.07
C ARG A 92 -7.91 -17.29 -0.06
N ALA A 93 -8.81 -17.64 -0.98
CA ALA A 93 -8.46 -18.47 -2.14
C ALA A 93 -7.38 -17.78 -3.00
N VAL A 94 -7.53 -16.48 -3.26
CA VAL A 94 -6.51 -15.68 -3.94
C VAL A 94 -5.18 -15.71 -3.16
N ALA A 95 -5.22 -15.48 -1.85
CA ALA A 95 -4.01 -15.49 -1.02
C ALA A 95 -3.29 -16.85 -1.03
N GLN A 96 -4.03 -17.96 -0.99
CA GLN A 96 -3.48 -19.31 -1.06
C GLN A 96 -2.78 -19.57 -2.39
N ILE A 97 -3.37 -19.13 -3.51
CA ILE A 97 -2.74 -19.24 -4.83
C ILE A 97 -1.40 -18.49 -4.88
N VAL A 98 -1.38 -17.25 -4.38
CA VAL A 98 -0.16 -16.42 -4.37
C VAL A 98 0.91 -16.98 -3.44
N GLN A 99 0.54 -17.52 -2.28
CA GLN A 99 1.49 -18.09 -1.32
C GLN A 99 2.28 -19.28 -1.88
N THR A 100 1.70 -20.03 -2.82
CA THR A 100 2.37 -21.18 -3.47
C THR A 100 3.28 -20.79 -4.64
N ALA A 101 3.38 -19.50 -4.98
CA ALA A 101 4.04 -19.02 -6.19
C ALA A 101 5.52 -18.62 -5.97
N ASP A 102 6.32 -19.54 -5.40
CA ASP A 102 7.71 -19.30 -5.02
C ASP A 102 8.75 -19.48 -6.15
N SER A 103 8.39 -20.23 -7.20
CA SER A 103 9.21 -20.45 -8.39
C SER A 103 8.62 -19.80 -9.65
N ALA A 104 9.41 -19.68 -10.72
CA ALA A 104 8.94 -19.13 -11.99
C ALA A 104 7.80 -19.95 -12.62
N GLU A 105 7.86 -21.28 -12.48
CA GLU A 105 6.79 -22.18 -12.93
C GLU A 105 5.54 -22.02 -12.06
N ALA A 106 5.70 -22.03 -10.73
CA ALA A 106 4.59 -21.85 -9.80
C ALA A 106 3.89 -20.48 -9.96
N ARG A 107 4.64 -19.42 -10.32
CA ARG A 107 4.06 -18.11 -10.67
C ARG A 107 3.20 -18.17 -11.92
N LYS A 108 3.63 -18.86 -12.97
CA LYS A 108 2.83 -19.03 -14.20
C LYS A 108 1.54 -19.80 -13.90
N ASP A 109 1.63 -20.87 -13.13
CA ASP A 109 0.46 -21.66 -12.71
C ASP A 109 -0.50 -20.84 -11.84
N ALA A 110 0.03 -20.05 -10.91
CA ALA A 110 -0.76 -19.15 -10.08
C ALA A 110 -1.49 -18.09 -10.91
N ILE A 111 -0.82 -17.49 -11.90
CA ILE A 111 -1.44 -16.55 -12.84
C ILE A 111 -2.57 -17.24 -13.63
N ALA A 112 -2.36 -18.47 -14.11
CA ALA A 112 -3.36 -19.23 -14.85
C ALA A 112 -4.60 -19.56 -13.99
N LYS A 113 -4.41 -19.91 -12.70
CA LYS A 113 -5.51 -20.12 -11.75
C LYS A 113 -6.28 -18.82 -11.49
N LEU A 114 -5.57 -17.71 -11.31
CA LEU A 114 -6.21 -16.40 -11.12
C LEU A 114 -7.06 -15.97 -12.33
N ASP A 115 -6.68 -16.37 -13.55
CA ASP A 115 -7.43 -16.08 -14.77
C ASP A 115 -8.66 -16.97 -14.98
N THR A 116 -8.65 -18.20 -14.47
CA THR A 116 -9.71 -19.19 -14.71
C THR A 116 -10.71 -19.31 -13.56
N GLU A 117 -10.25 -19.21 -12.31
CA GLU A 117 -11.09 -19.44 -11.11
C GLU A 117 -11.84 -18.18 -10.64
N PHE A 118 -11.47 -17.00 -11.14
CA PHE A 118 -12.04 -15.71 -10.74
C PHE A 118 -12.67 -14.98 -11.91
N LYS A 119 -13.58 -14.06 -11.58
CA LYS A 119 -14.19 -13.20 -12.60
C LYS A 119 -13.16 -12.18 -13.08
N LYS A 120 -13.27 -11.77 -14.35
CA LYS A 120 -12.37 -10.77 -14.97
C LYS A 120 -12.39 -9.41 -14.26
N ASP A 121 -13.44 -9.10 -13.50
CA ASP A 121 -13.61 -7.88 -12.72
C ASP A 121 -13.33 -8.06 -11.22
N ASP A 122 -12.82 -9.22 -10.80
CA ASP A 122 -12.43 -9.46 -9.41
C ASP A 122 -11.14 -8.69 -9.10
N ALA A 123 -11.29 -7.55 -8.40
CA ALA A 123 -10.19 -6.67 -8.07
C ALA A 123 -9.09 -7.39 -7.27
N ALA A 124 -9.45 -8.27 -6.33
CA ALA A 124 -8.47 -8.99 -5.51
C ALA A 124 -7.61 -9.94 -6.36
N ALA A 125 -8.24 -10.70 -7.26
CA ALA A 125 -7.51 -11.55 -8.21
C ALA A 125 -6.63 -10.74 -9.15
N THR A 126 -7.11 -9.57 -9.60
CA THR A 126 -6.36 -8.66 -10.47
C THR A 126 -5.11 -8.10 -9.79
N PHE A 127 -5.24 -7.68 -8.52
CA PHE A 127 -4.12 -7.23 -7.70
C PHE A 127 -3.08 -8.33 -7.47
N ALA A 128 -3.53 -9.53 -7.10
CA ALA A 128 -2.66 -10.68 -6.90
C ALA A 128 -1.89 -11.03 -8.19
N LYS A 129 -2.58 -11.08 -9.33
CA LYS A 129 -1.96 -11.35 -10.62
C LYS A 129 -0.92 -10.30 -10.98
N ALA A 130 -1.23 -9.02 -10.78
CA ALA A 130 -0.28 -7.95 -11.02
C ALA A 130 0.96 -8.06 -10.11
N GLN A 131 0.80 -8.41 -8.84
CA GLN A 131 1.92 -8.62 -7.91
C GLN A 131 2.86 -9.74 -8.38
N LEU A 132 2.30 -10.85 -8.89
CA LEU A 132 3.10 -11.94 -9.46
C LEU A 132 3.83 -11.51 -10.74
N GLN A 133 3.13 -10.82 -11.64
CA GLN A 133 3.70 -10.32 -12.89
C GLN A 133 4.81 -9.28 -12.67
N MET A 134 4.71 -8.47 -11.61
CA MET A 134 5.65 -7.39 -11.33
C MET A 134 7.09 -7.88 -11.14
N GLN A 135 7.29 -9.14 -10.73
CA GLN A 135 8.61 -9.73 -10.57
C GLN A 135 9.31 -10.00 -11.92
N GLU A 136 8.53 -10.22 -12.98
CA GLU A 136 9.04 -10.66 -14.30
C GLU A 136 8.92 -9.54 -15.34
N ASP A 137 7.72 -8.96 -15.46
CA ASP A 137 7.42 -7.87 -16.39
C ASP A 137 6.54 -6.82 -15.69
N PRO A 138 7.15 -5.72 -15.21
CA PRO A 138 6.41 -4.60 -14.63
C PRO A 138 5.36 -4.02 -15.59
N ARG A 139 5.54 -4.08 -16.91
CA ARG A 139 4.54 -3.61 -17.89
C ARG A 139 3.35 -4.55 -18.00
N ALA A 140 3.54 -5.85 -17.88
CA ALA A 140 2.43 -6.79 -17.79
C ALA A 140 1.59 -6.52 -16.53
N ALA A 141 2.24 -6.31 -15.39
CA ALA A 141 1.57 -5.95 -14.15
C ALA A 141 0.76 -4.65 -14.29
N LEU A 142 1.33 -3.62 -14.93
CA LEU A 142 0.62 -2.36 -15.19
C LEU A 142 -0.63 -2.57 -16.04
N ARG A 143 -0.52 -3.29 -17.16
CA ARG A 143 -1.66 -3.62 -18.03
C ARG A 143 -2.76 -4.38 -17.29
N THR A 144 -2.37 -5.29 -16.39
CA THR A 144 -3.32 -6.00 -15.53
C THR A 144 -4.02 -5.06 -14.56
N LEU A 145 -3.31 -4.17 -13.87
CA LEU A 145 -3.95 -3.19 -12.97
C LEU A 145 -4.84 -2.19 -13.72
N GLU A 146 -4.57 -1.93 -14.99
CA GLU A 146 -5.37 -1.06 -15.85
C GLU A 146 -6.73 -1.64 -16.25
N THR A 147 -6.94 -2.94 -16.08
CA THR A 147 -8.27 -3.55 -16.27
C THR A 147 -9.23 -3.19 -15.13
N ILE A 148 -8.72 -2.73 -13.98
CA ILE A 148 -9.54 -2.30 -12.85
C ILE A 148 -10.24 -1.00 -13.24
N ASN A 149 -11.57 -1.06 -13.36
CA ASN A 149 -12.38 0.14 -13.51
C ASN A 149 -12.46 0.90 -12.18
N LEU A 150 -11.68 1.98 -12.09
CA LEU A 150 -11.54 2.80 -10.87
C LEU A 150 -12.85 3.47 -10.42
N ASP A 151 -13.84 3.62 -11.31
CA ASP A 151 -15.14 4.24 -11.00
C ASP A 151 -16.15 3.21 -10.44
N LYS A 152 -15.88 1.92 -10.64
CA LYS A 152 -16.75 0.82 -10.18
C LYS A 152 -16.28 0.17 -8.88
N VAL A 153 -15.02 0.35 -8.50
CA VAL A 153 -14.49 -0.16 -7.24
C VAL A 153 -14.68 0.86 -6.11
N MET A 154 -14.62 0.39 -4.86
CA MET A 154 -14.67 1.29 -3.71
C MET A 154 -13.50 2.29 -3.75
N ALA A 155 -13.75 3.52 -3.31
CA ALA A 155 -12.75 4.60 -3.36
C ALA A 155 -11.37 4.24 -2.75
N PRO A 156 -11.26 3.56 -1.58
CA PRO A 156 -9.96 3.10 -1.06
C PRO A 156 -9.26 2.11 -2.00
N MET A 157 -10.01 1.21 -2.62
CA MET A 157 -9.48 0.24 -3.60
C MET A 157 -8.98 0.95 -4.88
N ALA A 158 -9.69 1.97 -5.34
CA ALA A 158 -9.25 2.79 -6.46
C ALA A 158 -7.94 3.52 -6.13
N ASP A 159 -7.78 4.02 -4.91
CA ASP A 159 -6.57 4.69 -4.47
C ASP A 159 -5.38 3.72 -4.35
N GLU A 160 -5.62 2.48 -3.88
CA GLU A 160 -4.61 1.42 -3.88
C GLU A 160 -4.19 1.03 -5.31
N ALA A 161 -5.14 0.91 -6.25
CA ALA A 161 -4.84 0.68 -7.67
C ALA A 161 -3.97 1.81 -8.24
N ARG A 162 -4.29 3.07 -7.93
CA ARG A 162 -3.48 4.23 -8.34
C ARG A 162 -2.09 4.19 -7.74
N ALA A 163 -1.96 3.83 -6.46
CA ALA A 163 -0.67 3.72 -5.79
C ALA A 163 0.20 2.63 -6.44
N GLN A 164 -0.33 1.43 -6.66
CA GLN A 164 0.43 0.34 -7.27
C GLN A 164 0.82 0.64 -8.72
N ARG A 165 -0.10 1.20 -9.52
CA ARG A 165 0.23 1.67 -10.89
C ARG A 165 1.31 2.75 -10.85
N GLY A 166 1.18 3.71 -9.94
CA GLY A 166 2.17 4.78 -9.74
C GLY A 166 3.54 4.23 -9.34
N MET A 167 3.59 3.22 -8.47
CA MET A 167 4.83 2.53 -8.10
C MET A 167 5.51 1.89 -9.30
N ILE A 168 4.75 1.21 -10.17
CA ILE A 168 5.31 0.61 -11.39
C ILE A 168 5.88 1.68 -12.31
N HIS A 169 5.15 2.78 -12.53
CA HIS A 169 5.68 3.92 -13.30
C HIS A 169 6.96 4.49 -12.68
N LEU A 170 7.07 4.59 -11.35
CA LEU A 170 8.29 5.05 -10.68
C LEU A 170 9.48 4.10 -10.88
N ILE A 171 9.25 2.78 -10.85
CA ILE A 171 10.26 1.75 -11.16
C ILE A 171 10.76 1.93 -12.60
N LEU A 172 9.85 2.21 -13.53
CA LEU A 172 10.15 2.46 -14.94
C LEU A 172 10.67 3.89 -15.21
N SER A 173 10.73 4.73 -14.17
CA SER A 173 11.12 6.15 -14.22
C SER A 173 10.22 7.04 -15.10
N GLU A 174 8.96 6.67 -15.20
CA GLU A 174 7.84 7.40 -15.81
C GLU A 174 7.19 8.31 -14.76
N THR A 175 7.94 9.35 -14.39
CA THR A 175 7.60 10.21 -13.24
C THR A 175 6.30 10.97 -13.41
N ASP A 176 5.95 11.33 -14.64
CA ASP A 176 4.79 12.19 -14.93
C ASP A 176 3.51 11.35 -14.89
N GLU A 177 3.57 10.13 -15.40
CA GLU A 177 2.51 9.12 -15.34
C GLU A 177 2.25 8.70 -13.89
N ALA A 178 3.32 8.44 -13.13
CA ALA A 178 3.20 8.21 -11.69
C ALA A 178 2.52 9.39 -10.99
N ARG A 179 2.94 10.62 -11.33
CA ARG A 179 2.41 11.86 -10.76
C ARG A 179 0.91 12.02 -11.00
N ALA A 180 0.45 11.80 -12.24
CA ALA A 180 -0.95 11.90 -12.62
C ALA A 180 -1.87 10.92 -11.85
N LEU A 181 -1.34 9.78 -11.42
CA LEU A 181 -2.05 8.80 -10.60
C LEU A 181 -2.07 9.19 -9.13
N VAL A 182 -0.91 9.54 -8.55
CA VAL A 182 -0.80 9.77 -7.10
C VAL A 182 -1.50 11.03 -6.63
N ASP A 183 -1.65 12.04 -7.50
CA ASP A 183 -2.35 13.28 -7.15
C ASP A 183 -3.84 13.09 -6.88
N LYS A 184 -4.41 11.96 -7.32
CA LYS A 184 -5.83 11.60 -7.10
C LYS A 184 -6.03 10.76 -5.85
N ILE A 185 -4.96 10.36 -5.16
CA ILE A 185 -5.03 9.52 -3.96
C ILE A 185 -5.47 10.36 -2.76
N ASP A 186 -6.51 9.89 -2.08
CA ASP A 186 -6.96 10.45 -0.81
C ASP A 186 -6.44 9.61 0.36
N MET A 187 -5.34 10.05 0.95
CA MET A 187 -4.69 9.39 2.09
C MET A 187 -5.58 9.30 3.34
N THR A 188 -6.69 10.05 3.42
CA THR A 188 -7.59 10.05 4.57
C THR A 188 -8.57 8.87 4.56
N ARG A 189 -8.76 8.21 3.41
CA ARG A 189 -9.62 7.03 3.26
C ARG A 189 -8.99 5.76 3.83
N HIS A 190 -7.69 5.79 4.06
CA HIS A 190 -6.91 4.67 4.54
C HIS A 190 -6.64 4.84 6.03
N LYS A 191 -7.04 3.84 6.84
CA LYS A 191 -6.86 3.86 8.30
C LYS A 191 -5.71 2.97 8.75
N GLU A 192 -5.43 1.93 7.98
CA GLU A 192 -4.37 0.97 8.30
C GLU A 192 -3.00 1.64 8.07
N PRO A 193 -2.15 1.73 9.10
CA PRO A 193 -0.95 2.56 9.01
C PRO A 193 0.10 2.04 8.03
N ARG A 194 0.22 0.73 7.85
CA ARG A 194 1.18 0.14 6.89
C ARG A 194 0.82 0.50 5.45
N ILE A 195 -0.46 0.41 5.08
CA ILE A 195 -1.00 0.86 3.78
C ILE A 195 -0.74 2.35 3.61
N ARG A 196 -1.01 3.18 4.63
CA ARG A 196 -0.71 4.62 4.57
C ARG A 196 0.78 4.88 4.37
N ALA A 197 1.67 4.18 5.07
CA ALA A 197 3.11 4.35 4.93
C ALA A 197 3.59 3.95 3.52
N MET A 198 3.08 2.83 3.00
CA MET A 198 3.36 2.37 1.64
C MET A 198 2.92 3.41 0.60
N MET A 199 1.68 3.89 0.69
CA MET A 199 1.16 4.91 -0.22
C MET A 199 1.92 6.23 -0.07
N ALA A 200 2.28 6.63 1.15
CA ALA A 200 3.08 7.82 1.40
C ALA A 200 4.47 7.73 0.77
N ALA A 201 5.10 6.56 0.79
CA ALA A 201 6.36 6.31 0.10
C ALA A 201 6.22 6.57 -1.41
N ILE A 202 5.20 5.96 -2.04
CA ILE A 202 4.93 6.10 -3.48
C ILE A 202 4.58 7.54 -3.86
N VAL A 203 3.62 8.15 -3.16
CA VAL A 203 3.18 9.54 -3.37
C VAL A 203 4.36 10.50 -3.17
N GLY A 204 5.13 10.30 -2.09
CA GLY A 204 6.29 11.11 -1.76
C GLY A 204 7.40 11.03 -2.80
N GLU A 205 7.74 9.82 -3.28
CA GLU A 205 8.73 9.66 -4.36
C GLU A 205 8.26 10.34 -5.65
N ALA A 206 7.00 10.16 -6.05
CA ALA A 206 6.44 10.81 -7.24
C ALA A 206 6.43 12.34 -7.13
N TRP A 207 6.01 12.90 -5.99
CA TRP A 207 6.06 14.34 -5.74
C TRP A 207 7.49 14.89 -5.74
N ALA A 208 8.42 14.19 -5.09
CA ALA A 208 9.82 14.60 -5.07
C ALA A 208 10.42 14.69 -6.48
N ARG A 209 10.20 13.67 -7.31
CA ARG A 209 10.76 13.57 -8.66
C ARG A 209 10.04 14.48 -9.68
N THR A 210 8.98 15.19 -9.28
CA THR A 210 8.19 16.10 -10.13
C THR A 210 8.04 17.51 -9.55
N GLY A 211 8.96 17.93 -8.69
CA GLY A 211 9.07 19.33 -8.25
C GLY A 211 8.26 19.71 -6.99
N GLN A 212 7.65 18.76 -6.30
CA GLN A 212 7.00 18.98 -4.99
C GLN A 212 7.78 18.34 -3.83
N ALA A 213 9.09 18.53 -3.83
CA ALA A 213 9.99 17.87 -2.88
C ALA A 213 9.74 18.27 -1.42
N THR A 214 9.48 19.53 -1.12
CA THR A 214 9.17 19.98 0.25
C THR A 214 7.92 19.28 0.80
N LYS A 215 6.85 19.25 0.00
CA LYS A 215 5.61 18.54 0.34
C LYS A 215 5.84 17.03 0.53
N ALA A 216 6.71 16.43 -0.28
CA ALA A 216 7.10 15.04 -0.13
C ALA A 216 7.85 14.79 1.18
N VAL A 217 8.78 15.67 1.57
CA VAL A 217 9.50 15.59 2.85
C VAL A 217 8.50 15.65 4.02
N GLU A 218 7.60 16.63 4.02
CA GLU A 218 6.57 16.78 5.06
C GLU A 218 5.72 15.52 5.21
N LEU A 219 5.27 14.93 4.10
CA LEU A 219 4.50 13.69 4.11
C LEU A 219 5.32 12.52 4.68
N LEU A 220 6.54 12.31 4.15
CA LEU A 220 7.38 11.16 4.49
C LEU A 220 7.92 11.22 5.93
N GLU A 221 8.08 12.41 6.51
CA GLU A 221 8.52 12.58 7.91
C GLU A 221 7.44 12.19 8.93
N THR A 222 6.18 12.03 8.50
CA THR A 222 5.11 11.53 9.38
C THR A 222 5.24 10.04 9.73
N PHE A 223 5.99 9.27 8.93
CA PHE A 223 6.20 7.82 9.09
C PHE A 223 7.66 7.53 9.44
N ASP A 224 7.94 7.01 10.63
CA ASP A 224 9.30 6.67 11.04
C ASP A 224 9.76 5.31 10.45
N PRO A 225 10.75 5.25 9.55
CA PRO A 225 11.19 3.98 8.95
C PRO A 225 11.82 3.00 9.95
N ASN A 226 12.10 3.43 11.19
CA ASN A 226 12.59 2.55 12.25
C ASN A 226 11.48 2.01 13.15
N ASP A 227 10.22 2.42 12.95
CA ASP A 227 9.09 1.79 13.62
C ASP A 227 8.95 0.34 13.12
N ASP A 228 8.85 -0.62 14.05
CA ASP A 228 8.72 -2.04 13.75
C ASP A 228 7.52 -2.34 12.85
N ALA A 229 6.45 -1.52 12.94
CA ALA A 229 5.28 -1.63 12.08
C ALA A 229 5.59 -1.43 10.59
N PHE A 230 6.72 -0.80 10.27
CA PHE A 230 7.17 -0.51 8.92
C PHE A 230 8.46 -1.25 8.55
N ALA A 231 8.88 -2.26 9.31
CA ALA A 231 10.12 -3.00 9.07
C ALA A 231 10.25 -3.47 7.60
N GLU A 232 9.18 -4.05 7.03
CA GLU A 232 9.14 -4.50 5.64
C GLU A 232 9.12 -3.34 4.62
N LEU A 233 8.64 -2.16 5.02
CA LEU A 233 8.56 -0.97 4.16
C LEU A 233 9.78 -0.06 4.29
N LYS A 234 10.67 -0.33 5.24
CA LYS A 234 11.82 0.51 5.57
C LYS A 234 12.68 0.84 4.34
N PRO A 235 13.06 -0.11 3.47
CA PRO A 235 13.83 0.22 2.27
C PRO A 235 13.09 1.20 1.35
N GLN A 236 11.78 1.02 1.14
CA GLN A 236 10.96 1.86 0.27
C GLN A 236 10.75 3.26 0.86
N LEU A 237 10.53 3.38 2.17
CA LEU A 237 10.43 4.66 2.87
C LEU A 237 11.75 5.44 2.81
N LEU A 238 12.89 4.78 3.07
CA LEU A 238 14.21 5.39 2.96
C LEU A 238 14.51 5.80 1.51
N ARG A 239 14.17 4.97 0.53
CA ARG A 239 14.31 5.30 -0.89
C ARG A 239 13.56 6.59 -1.24
N SER A 240 12.28 6.64 -0.87
CA SER A 240 11.41 7.79 -1.15
C SER A 240 11.93 9.06 -0.47
N ARG A 241 12.39 8.95 0.78
CA ARG A 241 13.04 10.05 1.52
C ARG A 241 14.33 10.52 0.87
N ALA A 242 15.16 9.62 0.34
CA ALA A 242 16.39 10.01 -0.34
C ALA A 242 16.11 10.89 -1.57
N PHE A 243 15.10 10.55 -2.38
CA PHE A 243 14.63 11.42 -3.47
C PHE A 243 14.09 12.75 -2.95
N ALA A 244 13.23 12.72 -1.93
CA ALA A 244 12.62 13.92 -1.36
C ALA A 244 13.68 14.89 -0.80
N TYR A 245 14.62 14.40 0.02
CA TYR A 245 15.70 15.22 0.56
C TYR A 245 16.64 15.74 -0.52
N ALA A 246 16.96 14.94 -1.54
CA ALA A 246 17.82 15.40 -2.63
C ALA A 246 17.18 16.57 -3.38
N TRP A 247 15.93 16.43 -3.81
CA TRP A 247 15.21 17.47 -4.54
C TRP A 247 14.80 18.67 -3.67
N ALA A 248 14.74 18.50 -2.34
CA ALA A 248 14.56 19.58 -1.37
C ALA A 248 15.88 20.23 -0.92
N ASN A 249 17.02 19.88 -1.55
CA ASN A 249 18.36 20.37 -1.19
C ASN A 249 18.78 20.10 0.27
N ASN A 250 18.20 19.09 0.91
CA ASN A 250 18.56 18.66 2.26
C ASN A 250 19.66 17.59 2.23
N THR A 251 20.87 18.03 1.84
CA THR A 251 22.02 17.15 1.61
C THR A 251 22.39 16.32 2.84
N LYS A 252 22.30 16.89 4.04
CA LYS A 252 22.63 16.18 5.29
C LYS A 252 21.71 14.97 5.49
N GLN A 253 20.40 15.17 5.36
CA GLN A 253 19.43 14.09 5.53
C GLN A 253 19.43 13.11 4.38
N MET A 254 19.68 13.56 3.14
CA MET A 254 19.90 12.69 2.00
C MET A 254 21.06 11.71 2.27
N LYS A 255 22.25 12.22 2.66
CA LYS A 255 23.42 11.38 2.97
C LYS A 255 23.17 10.43 4.13
N SER A 256 22.51 10.90 5.19
CA SER A 256 22.12 10.07 6.33
C SER A 256 21.21 8.90 5.88
N THR A 257 20.20 9.22 5.06
CA THR A 257 19.25 8.23 4.52
C THR A 257 19.93 7.21 3.63
N LEU A 258 20.86 7.62 2.76
CA LEU A 258 21.64 6.71 1.93
C LEU A 258 22.51 5.76 2.77
N ARG A 259 23.13 6.25 3.85
CA ARG A 259 23.89 5.39 4.77
C ARG A 259 22.98 4.35 5.43
N SER A 260 21.81 4.77 5.91
CA SER A 260 20.83 3.84 6.49
C SER A 260 20.37 2.79 5.47
N LEU A 261 20.15 3.19 4.22
CA LEU A 261 19.75 2.27 3.16
C LEU A 261 20.88 1.28 2.80
N SER A 262 22.11 1.79 2.68
CA SER A 262 23.30 0.97 2.42
C SER A 262 23.59 -0.02 3.55
N ALA A 263 23.30 0.33 4.79
CA ALA A 263 23.46 -0.56 5.94
C ALA A 263 22.45 -1.72 5.93
N LEU A 264 21.28 -1.55 5.31
CA LEU A 264 20.33 -2.65 5.10
C LEU A 264 20.81 -3.57 3.97
N ASN A 265 21.14 -2.99 2.83
CA ASN A 265 21.74 -3.69 1.70
C ASN A 265 22.35 -2.65 0.74
N PRO A 266 23.67 -2.70 0.43
CA PRO A 266 24.28 -1.79 -0.52
C PRO A 266 23.60 -1.77 -1.89
N GLN A 267 23.03 -2.90 -2.33
CA GLN A 267 22.36 -3.01 -3.62
C GLN A 267 21.13 -2.09 -3.74
N TYR A 268 20.51 -1.68 -2.63
CA TYR A 268 19.41 -0.70 -2.66
C TYR A 268 19.84 0.68 -3.20
N LEU A 269 21.14 0.99 -3.18
CA LEU A 269 21.68 2.21 -3.79
C LEU A 269 21.61 2.19 -5.33
N SER A 270 21.55 1.00 -5.95
CA SER A 270 21.48 0.86 -7.42
C SER A 270 20.29 1.60 -8.03
N GLY A 271 19.20 1.72 -7.27
CA GLY A 271 17.98 2.41 -7.68
C GLY A 271 18.12 3.94 -7.84
N PHE A 272 19.30 4.51 -7.53
CA PHE A 272 19.64 5.92 -7.76
C PHE A 272 20.74 6.12 -8.80
N ILE A 273 21.28 5.04 -9.37
CA ILE A 273 22.40 5.09 -10.31
C ILE A 273 21.84 4.93 -11.70
N THR A 274 22.10 5.89 -12.59
CA THR A 274 21.53 5.84 -13.93
C THR A 274 22.30 4.90 -14.85
N LYS A 275 21.65 4.47 -15.93
CA LYS A 275 22.29 3.68 -17.01
C LYS A 275 23.53 4.33 -17.60
N LYS A 276 23.67 5.67 -17.48
CA LYS A 276 24.86 6.40 -17.92
C LYS A 276 26.11 6.04 -17.10
N LYS A 277 25.94 5.74 -15.80
CA LYS A 277 27.05 5.41 -14.89
C LYS A 277 27.22 3.91 -14.65
N SER A 278 26.13 3.14 -14.74
CA SER A 278 26.16 1.69 -14.55
C SER A 278 25.21 1.00 -15.52
N PRO A 279 25.62 -0.03 -16.29
CA PRO A 279 24.74 -0.76 -17.19
C PRO A 279 23.47 -1.33 -16.53
N MET A 280 23.57 -1.66 -15.24
CA MET A 280 22.47 -2.18 -14.42
C MET A 280 21.66 -1.06 -13.74
N GLY A 281 21.87 0.19 -14.13
CA GLY A 281 21.22 1.36 -13.55
C GLY A 281 19.79 1.59 -14.03
N VAL A 282 19.15 2.61 -13.45
CA VAL A 282 17.80 3.07 -13.81
C VAL A 282 17.84 4.08 -14.97
N PRO A 283 16.73 4.31 -15.68
CA PRO A 283 16.64 5.43 -16.61
C PRO A 283 16.96 6.76 -15.91
N PRO A 284 17.57 7.75 -16.60
CA PRO A 284 18.05 8.97 -15.96
C PRO A 284 16.95 9.92 -15.48
N ARG A 285 15.71 9.74 -15.96
CA ARG A 285 14.60 10.67 -15.69
C ARG A 285 14.22 10.67 -14.20
N GLY A 286 14.20 11.86 -13.61
CA GLY A 286 13.83 12.07 -12.20
C GLY A 286 14.88 11.66 -11.18
N VAL A 287 16.07 11.23 -11.60
CA VAL A 287 17.20 10.98 -10.68
C VAL A 287 17.97 12.28 -10.45
N HIS A 288 18.08 12.70 -9.19
CA HIS A 288 18.79 13.93 -8.86
C HIS A 288 20.32 13.73 -9.02
N PRO A 289 21.07 14.62 -9.70
CA PRO A 289 22.50 14.40 -9.99
C PRO A 289 23.37 14.21 -8.73
N MET A 290 23.09 14.97 -7.67
CA MET A 290 23.82 14.84 -6.40
C MET A 290 23.50 13.52 -5.68
N LEU A 291 22.26 13.04 -5.80
CA LEU A 291 21.82 11.77 -5.22
C LEU A 291 22.53 10.61 -5.91
N GLU A 292 22.57 10.63 -7.25
CA GLU A 292 23.29 9.65 -8.05
C GLU A 292 24.79 9.63 -7.70
N LYS A 293 25.43 10.80 -7.60
CA LYS A 293 26.86 10.90 -7.27
C LYS A 293 27.16 10.24 -5.92
N GLU A 294 26.42 10.62 -4.87
CA GLU A 294 26.65 10.09 -3.52
C GLU A 294 26.34 8.58 -3.44
N ALA A 295 25.23 8.14 -4.03
CA ALA A 295 24.86 6.72 -4.04
C ALA A 295 25.91 5.87 -4.79
N PHE A 296 26.42 6.36 -5.92
CA PHE A 296 27.47 5.69 -6.68
C PHE A 296 28.78 5.59 -5.89
N GLU A 297 29.23 6.68 -5.26
CA GLU A 297 30.43 6.68 -4.43
C GLU A 297 30.32 5.71 -3.24
N MET A 298 29.16 5.67 -2.57
CA MET A 298 28.89 4.74 -1.48
C MET A 298 28.91 3.28 -1.97
N LEU A 299 28.27 2.99 -3.10
CA LEU A 299 28.22 1.64 -3.67
C LEU A 299 29.62 1.16 -4.11
N MET A 300 30.45 2.04 -4.68
CA MET A 300 31.83 1.69 -5.04
C MET A 300 32.69 1.37 -3.81
N ARG A 301 32.46 2.03 -2.67
CA ARG A 301 33.17 1.76 -1.41
C ARG A 301 32.71 0.47 -0.73
N SER A 302 31.50 -0.02 -1.00
CA SER A 302 30.99 -1.26 -0.39
C SER A 302 31.59 -2.53 -0.99
N GLY A 303 32.30 -2.44 -2.13
CA GLY A 303 32.83 -3.60 -2.85
C GLY A 303 31.78 -4.42 -3.61
N ALA A 304 30.51 -3.98 -3.63
CA ALA A 304 29.43 -4.67 -4.32
C ALA A 304 29.49 -4.55 -5.86
N VAL A 305 30.26 -3.59 -6.39
CA VAL A 305 30.47 -3.46 -7.84
C VAL A 305 31.74 -4.24 -8.23
N PRO A 306 31.66 -5.18 -9.19
CA PRO A 306 32.84 -5.82 -9.75
C PRO A 306 33.76 -4.74 -10.33
N ARG A 307 34.97 -4.60 -9.77
CA ARG A 307 35.96 -3.69 -10.33
C ARG A 307 36.27 -4.18 -11.75
N LYS A 308 36.07 -3.33 -12.76
CA LYS A 308 36.61 -3.61 -14.10
C LYS A 308 38.11 -3.81 -13.93
N MET A 309 38.60 -5.05 -14.06
CA MET A 309 40.01 -5.28 -14.30
C MET A 309 40.29 -4.64 -15.66
N GLN A 310 40.89 -3.45 -15.65
CA GLN A 310 41.58 -2.98 -16.84
C GLN A 310 42.69 -4.01 -17.07
N GLN A 311 42.56 -4.81 -18.14
CA GLN A 311 43.68 -5.58 -18.64
C GLN A 311 44.82 -4.58 -18.85
N VAL A 312 45.81 -4.64 -17.95
CA VAL A 312 47.08 -3.95 -18.14
C VAL A 312 47.65 -4.55 -19.42
N ARG A 313 47.45 -3.86 -20.54
CA ARG A 313 48.20 -4.11 -21.76
C ARG A 313 49.65 -3.80 -21.40
N ARG A 314 50.39 -4.84 -21.00
CA ARG A 314 51.85 -4.82 -21.01
C ARG A 314 52.25 -4.62 -22.47
N GLY A 315 52.56 -3.38 -22.83
CA GLY A 315 53.43 -3.04 -23.95
C GLY A 315 54.84 -2.89 -23.43
#